data_AF-A0A3M9YYI1-F1
#
_entry.id   AF-A0A3M9YYI1-F1
#
_cell.length_a   1.000
_cell.length_b   1.000
_cell.length_c   1.000
_cell.angle_alpha   90.00
_cell.angle_beta   90.00
_cell.angle_gamma   90.00
#
_symmetry.space_group_name_H-M   'P 1'
#
loop_
_entity.id
_entity.type
_entity.pdbx_description
1 polymer ?
#
loop_
_entity_poly.entity_id
_entity_poly.type
_entity_poly.pdbx_seq_one_letter_code
_entity_poly.pdbx_strand_id
1 'polypeptide(L)'
;MSNTQGSSFVSSAVPAPAIAFVDAGIADSASLLSQFKSGTEVHLLDSSQAAIDQITQILSTRSNISAVHLVSHGSNGALQLGGETIRDLSEYDTELHQWSNSLTADADILLYGCNVAADGTGQALVNQLSQLTGADVAASDDLTGLGGDWQLEYQTGSIETAAIADDAYQGTLANFFVTSTSDVVDANDGVLTLREAINEANTQAGTDNIFFSVNGTITLTGGELAISGSNLNIYGNGASFLTISGNNTNRVFNIGSSNVLLSGLTIANGRVAGAGDDGGGIRNTSNLTVQFCTFSSNSADRFGGGIDNEGNLTVNRSSFSNNSANFFGGGIRNRGILTVSSSSFSGNSAGAGGGVYNLIGSLTVTGSYFLNNQATDGGGIANRFGGTSTLIANVISQNSATNRGGGIFTDAGTVYLQLNNISSNTAPTGPDLFGAVLSGTSTPGSFGFNVIGKGGGFTGITNGVNGDVILVP
;
A
#
# COMPACT_ATOMS: atom_id res chain seq x y z
N MET A 1 -12.84 -37.45 -72.92
CA MET A 1 -13.40 -37.95 -71.64
C MET A 1 -12.25 -38.10 -70.66
N SER A 2 -12.40 -37.56 -69.43
CA SER A 2 -11.46 -37.59 -68.29
C SER A 2 -10.18 -36.75 -68.49
N ASN A 3 -9.92 -35.58 -67.86
CA ASN A 3 -10.06 -35.08 -66.49
C ASN A 3 -9.01 -35.64 -65.49
N THR A 4 -8.25 -34.72 -64.86
CA THR A 4 -7.60 -34.69 -63.52
C THR A 4 -6.33 -33.80 -63.59
N GLN A 5 -5.95 -32.93 -62.67
CA GLN A 5 -6.46 -32.40 -61.39
C GLN A 5 -5.51 -31.22 -61.07
N GLY A 6 -6.04 -30.02 -60.83
CA GLY A 6 -5.27 -28.90 -60.28
C GLY A 6 -5.39 -28.94 -58.77
N SER A 7 -4.29 -29.23 -58.07
CA SER A 7 -4.22 -29.21 -56.62
C SER A 7 -4.26 -27.76 -56.12
N SER A 8 -5.32 -27.39 -55.40
CA SER A 8 -5.36 -26.19 -54.57
C SER A 8 -4.43 -26.37 -53.38
N PHE A 9 -3.41 -25.52 -53.26
CA PHE A 9 -2.69 -25.37 -52.01
C PHE A 9 -3.61 -24.60 -51.04
N VAL A 10 -4.11 -25.31 -50.04
CA VAL A 10 -4.72 -24.69 -48.86
C VAL A 10 -3.58 -24.03 -48.10
N SER A 11 -3.59 -22.70 -48.03
CA SER A 11 -2.79 -21.95 -47.07
C SER A 11 -3.28 -22.31 -45.67
N SER A 12 -2.57 -23.18 -44.96
CA SER A 12 -2.72 -23.27 -43.51
C SER A 12 -2.31 -21.91 -42.95
N ALA A 13 -3.30 -21.10 -42.56
CA ALA A 13 -3.04 -19.84 -41.86
C ALA A 13 -2.11 -20.16 -40.68
N VAL A 14 -0.96 -19.49 -40.63
CA VAL A 14 -0.21 -19.42 -39.38
C VAL A 14 -1.20 -18.85 -38.36
N PRO A 15 -1.47 -19.53 -37.23
CA PRO A 15 -2.37 -18.99 -36.22
C PRO A 15 -1.92 -17.57 -35.87
N ALA A 16 -2.86 -16.63 -35.87
CA ALA A 16 -2.56 -15.28 -35.44
C ALA A 16 -1.99 -15.32 -34.00
N PRO A 17 -0.96 -14.53 -33.69
CA PRO A 17 -0.29 -14.57 -32.39
C PRO A 17 -1.25 -14.19 -31.26
N ALA A 18 -1.23 -14.96 -30.18
CA ALA A 18 -1.89 -14.65 -28.91
C ALA A 18 -0.87 -14.02 -27.95
N ILE A 19 -1.34 -13.13 -27.08
CA ILE A 19 -0.53 -12.54 -26.01
C ILE A 19 -1.23 -12.77 -24.68
N ALA A 20 -0.46 -13.13 -23.66
CA ALA A 20 -0.92 -13.23 -22.29
C ALA A 20 -0.20 -12.21 -21.40
N PHE A 21 -0.97 -11.49 -20.60
CA PHE A 21 -0.50 -10.65 -19.52
C PHE A 21 -0.93 -11.30 -18.21
N VAL A 22 0.05 -11.62 -17.37
CA VAL A 22 -0.18 -12.25 -16.07
C VAL A 22 0.24 -11.28 -14.99
N ASP A 23 -0.68 -10.96 -14.09
CA ASP A 23 -0.39 -10.12 -12.94
C ASP A 23 0.65 -10.80 -12.03
N ALA A 24 1.76 -10.10 -11.73
CA ALA A 24 2.83 -10.65 -10.90
C ALA A 24 2.40 -10.87 -9.43
N GLY A 25 1.29 -10.27 -9.00
CA GLY A 25 0.68 -10.46 -7.70
C GLY A 25 -0.05 -11.79 -7.56
N ILE A 26 -0.33 -12.51 -8.65
CA ILE A 26 -0.99 -13.82 -8.61
C ILE A 26 -0.07 -14.88 -7.99
N ALA A 27 -0.64 -15.67 -7.09
CA ALA A 27 -0.03 -16.86 -6.50
C ALA A 27 0.48 -17.81 -7.59
N ASP A 28 1.71 -18.33 -7.48
CA ASP A 28 2.28 -19.30 -8.44
C ASP A 28 2.03 -18.94 -9.93
N SER A 29 2.16 -17.65 -10.28
CA SER A 29 1.97 -17.17 -11.65
C SER A 29 2.82 -17.96 -12.66
N ALA A 30 3.97 -18.49 -12.23
CA ALA A 30 4.85 -19.36 -13.01
C ALA A 30 4.18 -20.66 -13.49
N SER A 31 3.32 -21.30 -12.70
CA SER A 31 2.58 -22.49 -13.14
C SER A 31 1.58 -22.14 -14.25
N LEU A 32 0.89 -21.00 -14.12
CA LEU A 32 -0.07 -20.50 -15.11
C LEU A 32 0.59 -20.16 -16.45
N LEU A 33 1.85 -19.70 -16.44
CA LEU A 33 2.61 -19.47 -17.69
C LEU A 33 2.70 -20.72 -18.56
N SER A 34 2.72 -21.92 -17.96
CA SER A 34 2.88 -23.19 -18.68
C SER A 34 1.60 -23.68 -19.37
N GLN A 35 0.46 -23.04 -19.10
CA GLN A 35 -0.86 -23.45 -19.59
C GLN A 35 -1.24 -22.78 -20.91
N PHE A 36 -0.55 -21.70 -21.27
CA PHE A 36 -0.77 -21.03 -22.54
C PHE A 36 -0.33 -21.91 -23.70
N LYS A 37 -1.09 -21.88 -24.80
CA LYS A 37 -0.76 -22.62 -26.02
C LYS A 37 0.62 -22.22 -26.52
N SER A 38 1.37 -23.20 -27.04
CA SER A 38 2.65 -22.95 -27.70
C SER A 38 2.50 -21.88 -28.79
N GLY A 39 3.30 -20.82 -28.72
CA GLY A 39 3.20 -19.65 -29.60
C GLY A 39 2.51 -18.43 -28.97
N THR A 40 1.97 -18.55 -27.74
CA THR A 40 1.48 -17.39 -26.96
C THR A 40 2.68 -16.62 -26.38
N GLU A 41 2.76 -15.33 -26.66
CA GLU A 41 3.75 -14.43 -26.04
C GLU A 41 3.27 -14.08 -24.63
N VAL A 42 4.08 -14.31 -23.59
CA VAL A 42 3.65 -14.09 -22.20
C VAL A 42 4.48 -13.01 -21.52
N HIS A 43 3.79 -12.06 -20.87
CA HIS A 43 4.37 -10.96 -20.11
C HIS A 43 3.88 -10.97 -18.67
N LEU A 44 4.81 -10.86 -17.72
CA LEU A 44 4.47 -10.58 -16.33
C LEU A 44 4.36 -9.07 -16.14
N LEU A 45 3.23 -8.61 -15.59
CA LEU A 45 3.01 -7.19 -15.31
C LEU A 45 3.76 -6.76 -14.06
N ASP A 46 4.53 -5.68 -14.17
CA ASP A 46 5.24 -5.07 -13.06
C ASP A 46 4.24 -4.32 -12.17
N SER A 47 4.12 -4.72 -10.90
CA SER A 47 3.18 -4.10 -9.94
C SER A 47 3.59 -2.70 -9.47
N SER A 48 4.74 -2.19 -9.92
CA SER A 48 5.19 -0.81 -9.65
C SER A 48 4.80 0.20 -10.74
N GLN A 49 4.18 -0.25 -11.82
CA GLN A 49 3.79 0.57 -12.98
C GLN A 49 2.31 0.33 -13.32
N ALA A 50 1.63 1.35 -13.86
CA ALA A 50 0.23 1.21 -14.28
C ALA A 50 0.10 0.08 -15.32
N ALA A 51 -0.79 -0.88 -15.07
CA ALA A 51 -0.87 -2.08 -15.91
C ALA A 51 -1.33 -1.78 -17.33
N ILE A 52 -2.33 -0.88 -17.48
CA ILE A 52 -2.84 -0.51 -18.79
C ILE A 52 -1.75 0.15 -19.64
N ASP A 53 -0.88 0.98 -19.06
CA ASP A 53 0.25 1.59 -19.78
C ASP A 53 1.24 0.52 -20.28
N GLN A 54 1.58 -0.46 -19.45
CA GLN A 54 2.45 -1.57 -19.83
C GLN A 54 1.88 -2.40 -20.97
N ILE A 55 0.59 -2.78 -20.86
CA ILE A 55 -0.12 -3.54 -21.89
C ILE A 55 -0.16 -2.73 -23.19
N THR A 56 -0.51 -1.45 -23.11
CA THR A 56 -0.57 -0.53 -24.26
C THR A 56 0.78 -0.43 -24.95
N GLN A 57 1.85 -0.23 -24.19
CA GLN A 57 3.21 -0.15 -24.73
C GLN A 57 3.61 -1.44 -25.45
N ILE A 58 3.28 -2.60 -24.87
CA ILE A 58 3.56 -3.90 -25.49
C ILE A 58 2.76 -4.04 -26.77
N LEU A 59 1.43 -3.91 -26.72
CA LEU A 59 0.54 -4.06 -27.87
C LEU A 59 0.87 -3.08 -29.02
N SER A 60 1.35 -1.87 -28.71
CA SER A 60 1.72 -0.86 -29.71
C SER A 60 2.81 -1.31 -30.69
N THR A 61 3.60 -2.33 -30.34
CA THR A 61 4.66 -2.87 -31.21
C THR A 61 4.29 -4.22 -31.83
N ARG A 62 3.03 -4.64 -31.72
CA ARG A 62 2.51 -5.89 -32.30
C ARG A 62 1.36 -5.58 -33.27
N SER A 63 1.00 -6.58 -34.07
CA SER A 63 -0.10 -6.50 -35.03
C SER A 63 -0.67 -7.88 -35.31
N ASN A 64 -1.92 -7.94 -35.75
CA ASN A 64 -2.65 -9.17 -36.00
C ASN A 64 -2.73 -10.08 -34.76
N ILE A 65 -2.91 -9.49 -33.59
CA ILE A 65 -3.14 -10.23 -32.35
C ILE A 65 -4.59 -10.71 -32.35
N SER A 66 -4.80 -12.02 -32.32
CA SER A 66 -6.16 -12.60 -32.29
C SER A 66 -6.65 -12.88 -30.88
N ALA A 67 -5.78 -12.83 -29.88
CA ALA A 67 -6.16 -13.09 -28.50
C ALA A 67 -5.29 -12.32 -27.51
N VAL A 68 -5.93 -11.72 -26.52
CA VAL A 68 -5.31 -11.16 -25.33
C VAL A 68 -5.85 -11.88 -24.10
N HIS A 69 -4.98 -12.55 -23.36
CA HIS A 69 -5.31 -13.15 -22.07
C HIS A 69 -4.89 -12.21 -20.95
N LEU A 70 -5.82 -11.82 -20.06
CA LEU A 70 -5.54 -11.04 -18.86
C LEU A 70 -5.80 -11.92 -17.63
N VAL A 71 -4.71 -12.45 -17.06
CA VAL A 71 -4.77 -13.23 -15.81
C VAL A 71 -4.50 -12.28 -14.65
N SER A 72 -5.53 -12.05 -13.84
CA SER A 72 -5.53 -11.14 -12.69
C SER A 72 -6.41 -11.70 -11.58
N HIS A 73 -6.32 -11.13 -10.38
CA HIS A 73 -7.44 -11.23 -9.44
C HIS A 73 -8.63 -10.40 -9.94
N GLY A 74 -9.85 -10.76 -9.53
CA GLY A 74 -11.08 -10.10 -9.92
C GLY A 74 -12.11 -10.00 -8.82
N SER A 75 -13.11 -9.17 -9.08
CA SER A 75 -14.38 -9.13 -8.36
C SER A 75 -15.45 -8.53 -9.26
N ASN A 76 -16.73 -8.65 -8.91
CA ASN A 76 -17.82 -8.10 -9.71
C ASN A 76 -17.61 -6.62 -10.06
N GLY A 77 -17.47 -6.32 -11.36
CA GLY A 77 -17.19 -4.98 -11.86
C GLY A 77 -15.79 -4.45 -11.60
N ALA A 78 -14.79 -5.31 -11.34
CA ALA A 78 -13.40 -4.88 -11.18
C ALA A 78 -12.36 -5.92 -11.59
N LEU A 79 -11.26 -5.45 -12.19
CA LEU A 79 -10.05 -6.24 -12.43
C LEU A 79 -8.90 -5.70 -11.58
N GLN A 80 -8.03 -6.59 -11.10
CA GLN A 80 -6.80 -6.20 -10.41
C GLN A 80 -5.56 -6.49 -11.24
N LEU A 81 -4.99 -5.44 -11.83
CA LEU A 81 -3.86 -5.54 -12.77
C LEU A 81 -2.76 -4.57 -12.35
N GLY A 82 -1.53 -5.05 -12.27
CA GLY A 82 -0.34 -4.27 -11.90
C GLY A 82 -0.44 -3.62 -10.52
N GLY A 83 -1.17 -4.24 -9.58
CA GLY A 83 -1.40 -3.67 -8.25
C GLY A 83 -2.49 -2.59 -8.17
N GLU A 84 -3.17 -2.28 -9.26
CA GLU A 84 -4.30 -1.34 -9.32
C GLU A 84 -5.64 -2.09 -9.41
N THR A 85 -6.71 -1.49 -8.89
CA THR A 85 -8.09 -2.00 -9.06
C THR A 85 -8.83 -1.14 -10.07
N ILE A 86 -9.09 -1.69 -11.25
CA ILE A 86 -9.74 -1.02 -12.36
C ILE A 86 -11.25 -1.29 -12.27
N ARG A 87 -12.03 -0.24 -12.02
CA ARG A 87 -13.51 -0.28 -11.95
C ARG A 87 -14.20 0.59 -12.99
N ASP A 88 -13.49 1.57 -13.52
CA ASP A 88 -13.98 2.51 -14.53
C ASP A 88 -12.99 2.55 -15.69
N LEU A 89 -13.42 2.06 -16.85
CA LEU A 89 -12.58 2.04 -18.05
C LEU A 89 -12.57 3.38 -18.79
N SER A 90 -13.40 4.34 -18.39
CA SER A 90 -13.45 5.66 -19.05
C SER A 90 -12.17 6.48 -18.83
N GLU A 91 -11.41 6.18 -17.77
CA GLU A 91 -10.10 6.78 -17.52
C GLU A 91 -9.03 6.32 -18.53
N TYR A 92 -9.25 5.19 -19.21
CA TYR A 92 -8.30 4.52 -20.10
C TYR A 92 -8.78 4.48 -21.56
N ASP A 93 -9.71 5.37 -21.93
CA ASP A 93 -10.33 5.39 -23.25
C ASP A 93 -9.27 5.45 -24.37
N THR A 94 -8.24 6.29 -24.22
CA THR A 94 -7.21 6.47 -25.25
C THR A 94 -6.37 5.21 -25.43
N GLU A 95 -5.94 4.62 -24.33
CA GLU A 95 -5.11 3.43 -24.26
C GLU A 95 -5.84 2.21 -24.83
N LEU A 96 -7.10 2.00 -24.40
CA LEU A 96 -7.91 0.87 -24.86
C LEU A 96 -8.28 0.98 -26.35
N HIS A 97 -8.56 2.18 -26.85
CA HIS A 97 -8.68 2.39 -28.29
C HIS A 97 -7.37 2.15 -29.04
N GLN A 98 -6.20 2.41 -28.43
CA GLN A 98 -4.92 2.08 -29.05
C GLN A 98 -4.72 0.58 -29.21
N TRP A 99 -5.25 -0.24 -28.28
CA TRP A 99 -5.16 -1.70 -28.38
C TRP A 99 -5.78 -2.20 -29.68
N SER A 100 -6.91 -1.62 -30.10
CA SER A 100 -7.62 -1.99 -31.33
C SER A 100 -6.73 -1.99 -32.58
N ASN A 101 -5.69 -1.14 -32.63
CA ASN A 101 -4.76 -1.08 -33.78
C ASN A 101 -3.88 -2.32 -33.92
N SER A 102 -3.71 -3.07 -32.83
CA SER A 102 -2.89 -4.29 -32.78
C SER A 102 -3.72 -5.56 -32.97
N LEU A 103 -5.03 -5.48 -32.74
CA LEU A 103 -5.96 -6.60 -32.70
C LEU A 103 -6.51 -6.94 -34.10
N THR A 104 -6.83 -8.21 -34.34
CA THR A 104 -7.64 -8.61 -35.51
C THR A 104 -9.11 -8.22 -35.31
N ALA A 105 -9.90 -8.25 -36.39
CA ALA A 105 -11.32 -7.89 -36.33
C ALA A 105 -12.18 -8.89 -35.55
N ASP A 106 -11.66 -10.11 -35.38
CA ASP A 106 -12.21 -11.24 -34.63
C ASP A 106 -11.35 -11.54 -33.39
N ALA A 107 -10.66 -10.54 -32.84
CA ALA A 107 -9.81 -10.75 -31.68
C ALA A 107 -10.63 -10.95 -30.42
N ASP A 108 -10.14 -11.84 -29.55
CA ASP A 108 -10.72 -12.12 -28.24
C ASP A 108 -9.91 -11.48 -27.10
N ILE A 109 -10.58 -11.05 -26.03
CA ILE A 109 -9.96 -10.70 -24.75
C ILE A 109 -10.56 -11.59 -23.65
N LEU A 110 -9.71 -12.34 -22.94
CA LEU A 110 -10.13 -13.28 -21.91
C LEU A 110 -9.71 -12.75 -20.53
N LEU A 111 -10.69 -12.53 -19.65
CA LEU A 111 -10.51 -11.99 -18.30
C LEU A 111 -10.70 -13.10 -17.26
N TYR A 112 -9.61 -13.55 -16.63
CA TYR A 112 -9.64 -14.70 -15.70
C TYR A 112 -9.87 -14.32 -14.23
N GLY A 113 -10.04 -13.04 -13.91
CA GLY A 113 -10.35 -12.62 -12.55
C GLY A 113 -11.69 -13.20 -12.09
N CYS A 114 -11.76 -13.69 -10.86
CA CYS A 114 -13.00 -14.25 -10.32
C CYS A 114 -14.11 -13.21 -10.32
N ASN A 115 -15.33 -13.64 -10.63
CA ASN A 115 -16.58 -12.91 -10.49
C ASN A 115 -16.63 -11.59 -11.27
N VAL A 116 -15.71 -11.33 -12.21
CA VAL A 116 -15.63 -10.04 -12.92
C VAL A 116 -16.97 -9.67 -13.56
N ALA A 117 -17.72 -10.65 -14.06
CA ALA A 117 -19.02 -10.51 -14.71
C ALA A 117 -20.21 -11.07 -13.91
N ALA A 118 -20.09 -11.20 -12.58
CA ALA A 118 -21.07 -11.88 -11.73
C ALA A 118 -22.51 -11.32 -11.83
N ASP A 119 -22.67 -10.00 -12.03
CA ASP A 119 -23.99 -9.40 -12.27
C ASP A 119 -23.95 -8.28 -13.32
N GLY A 120 -25.08 -7.57 -13.48
CA GLY A 120 -25.20 -6.48 -14.46
C GLY A 120 -24.14 -5.38 -14.36
N THR A 121 -23.54 -5.17 -13.19
CA THR A 121 -22.42 -4.23 -12.99
C THR A 121 -21.15 -4.76 -13.64
N GLY A 122 -20.80 -6.02 -13.35
CA GLY A 122 -19.67 -6.71 -13.96
C GLY A 122 -19.81 -6.85 -15.47
N GLN A 123 -21.00 -7.23 -15.92
CA GLN A 123 -21.33 -7.33 -17.34
C GLN A 123 -21.20 -5.96 -18.03
N ALA A 124 -21.55 -4.86 -17.37
CA ALA A 124 -21.37 -3.52 -17.95
C ALA A 124 -19.88 -3.18 -18.17
N LEU A 125 -19.00 -3.56 -17.23
CA LEU A 125 -17.55 -3.41 -17.38
C LEU A 125 -17.04 -4.20 -18.60
N VAL A 126 -17.45 -5.46 -18.73
CA VAL A 126 -17.04 -6.33 -19.84
C VAL A 126 -17.53 -5.78 -21.19
N ASN A 127 -18.78 -5.34 -21.25
CA ASN A 127 -19.35 -4.71 -22.45
C ASN A 127 -18.61 -3.41 -22.82
N GLN A 128 -18.24 -2.59 -21.83
CA GLN A 128 -17.49 -1.37 -22.07
C GLN A 128 -16.08 -1.68 -22.63
N LEU A 129 -15.40 -2.70 -22.10
CA LEU A 129 -14.11 -3.13 -22.61
C LEU A 129 -14.21 -3.56 -24.08
N SER A 130 -15.22 -4.38 -24.42
CA SER A 130 -15.48 -4.81 -25.80
C SER A 130 -15.71 -3.62 -26.73
N GLN A 131 -16.49 -2.63 -26.29
CA GLN A 131 -16.76 -1.41 -27.08
C GLN A 131 -15.50 -0.58 -27.33
N LEU A 132 -14.63 -0.42 -26.32
CA LEU A 132 -13.42 0.40 -26.43
C LEU A 132 -12.33 -0.26 -27.27
N THR A 133 -12.18 -1.58 -27.19
CA THR A 133 -11.13 -2.33 -27.90
C THR A 133 -11.58 -2.82 -29.27
N GLY A 134 -12.89 -2.94 -29.49
CA GLY A 134 -13.49 -3.56 -30.68
C GLY A 134 -13.38 -5.09 -30.71
N ALA A 135 -12.87 -5.70 -29.64
CA ALA A 135 -12.72 -7.14 -29.48
C ALA A 135 -13.95 -7.78 -28.83
N ASP A 136 -14.11 -9.08 -29.05
CA ASP A 136 -15.02 -9.91 -28.27
C ASP A 136 -14.35 -10.23 -26.92
N VAL A 137 -15.12 -10.21 -25.82
CA VAL A 137 -14.57 -10.29 -24.46
C VAL A 137 -15.28 -11.37 -23.66
N ALA A 138 -14.51 -12.27 -23.07
CA ALA A 138 -14.99 -13.30 -22.15
C ALA A 138 -14.50 -13.02 -20.72
N ALA A 139 -15.34 -13.23 -19.72
CA ALA A 139 -15.00 -13.06 -18.31
C ALA A 139 -15.72 -14.07 -17.42
N SER A 140 -15.09 -14.41 -16.28
CA SER A 140 -15.70 -15.28 -15.28
C SER A 140 -16.79 -14.54 -14.49
N ASP A 141 -17.90 -15.23 -14.22
CA ASP A 141 -19.00 -14.78 -13.37
C ASP A 141 -19.00 -15.40 -11.96
N ASP A 142 -18.08 -16.33 -11.68
CA ASP A 142 -17.90 -17.01 -10.41
C ASP A 142 -16.41 -17.16 -9.99
N LEU A 143 -16.03 -18.18 -9.21
CA LEU A 143 -14.64 -18.36 -8.80
C LEU A 143 -13.82 -19.00 -9.93
N THR A 144 -12.66 -18.41 -10.22
CA THR A 144 -11.65 -18.94 -11.13
C THR A 144 -10.46 -19.54 -10.36
N GLY A 145 -10.10 -20.79 -10.66
CA GLY A 145 -9.04 -21.54 -9.99
C GLY A 145 -9.54 -22.44 -8.86
N LEU A 146 -8.83 -22.48 -7.73
CA LEU A 146 -9.17 -23.38 -6.62
C LEU A 146 -10.56 -23.05 -6.04
N GLY A 147 -11.44 -24.05 -5.97
CA GLY A 147 -12.79 -23.90 -5.42
C GLY A 147 -13.83 -23.37 -6.42
N GLY A 148 -13.42 -23.06 -7.65
CA GLY A 148 -14.30 -22.75 -8.77
C GLY A 148 -13.89 -23.53 -10.03
N ASP A 149 -13.92 -22.89 -11.20
CA ASP A 149 -13.43 -23.51 -12.44
C ASP A 149 -12.62 -22.54 -13.31
N TRP A 150 -12.49 -22.79 -14.61
CA TRP A 150 -11.73 -21.95 -15.55
C TRP A 150 -12.59 -21.51 -16.75
N GLN A 151 -13.91 -21.68 -16.64
CA GLN A 151 -14.85 -21.20 -17.63
C GLN A 151 -15.01 -19.68 -17.51
N LEU A 152 -15.33 -19.08 -18.66
CA LEU A 152 -15.60 -17.66 -18.80
C LEU A 152 -17.03 -17.56 -19.32
N GLU A 153 -17.98 -17.51 -18.40
CA GLU A 153 -19.41 -17.72 -18.61
C GLU A 153 -20.04 -16.54 -19.35
N TYR A 154 -19.56 -15.34 -19.07
CA TYR A 154 -20.06 -14.13 -19.71
C TYR A 154 -19.19 -13.76 -20.90
N GLN A 155 -19.84 -13.53 -22.05
CA GLN A 155 -19.14 -13.26 -23.31
C GLN A 155 -19.85 -12.15 -24.09
N THR A 156 -19.07 -11.30 -24.74
CA THR A 156 -19.53 -10.42 -25.82
C THR A 156 -19.15 -11.05 -27.15
N GLY A 157 -20.07 -11.01 -28.13
CA GLY A 157 -19.82 -11.59 -29.45
C GLY A 157 -19.52 -13.10 -29.43
N SER A 158 -18.62 -13.55 -30.29
CA SER A 158 -18.22 -14.96 -30.39
C SER A 158 -16.79 -15.13 -29.90
N ILE A 159 -16.53 -16.12 -29.05
CA ILE A 159 -15.20 -16.36 -28.49
C ILE A 159 -14.62 -17.63 -29.12
N GLU A 160 -13.65 -17.47 -30.02
CA GLU A 160 -12.96 -18.60 -30.68
C GLU A 160 -11.72 -19.06 -29.91
N THR A 161 -11.18 -18.19 -29.07
CA THR A 161 -10.00 -18.45 -28.27
C THR A 161 -10.34 -19.34 -27.07
N ALA A 162 -9.60 -20.42 -26.95
CA ALA A 162 -9.74 -21.31 -25.79
C ALA A 162 -9.17 -20.64 -24.53
N ALA A 163 -9.96 -20.63 -23.46
CA ALA A 163 -9.49 -20.34 -22.12
C ALA A 163 -8.39 -21.33 -21.68
N ILE A 164 -7.48 -20.88 -20.83
CA ILE A 164 -6.58 -21.79 -20.11
C ILE A 164 -7.40 -22.61 -19.09
N ALA A 165 -6.89 -23.78 -18.72
CA ALA A 165 -7.44 -24.59 -17.64
C ALA A 165 -6.28 -25.23 -16.87
N ASP A 166 -6.21 -24.96 -15.57
CA ASP A 166 -5.17 -25.50 -14.70
C ASP A 166 -5.78 -26.08 -13.42
N ASP A 167 -6.21 -27.33 -13.48
CA ASP A 167 -6.75 -28.05 -12.31
C ASP A 167 -5.68 -28.27 -11.21
N ALA A 168 -4.39 -28.09 -11.53
CA ALA A 168 -3.31 -28.19 -10.56
C ALA A 168 -3.02 -26.85 -9.85
N TYR A 169 -3.56 -25.74 -10.35
CA TYR A 169 -3.42 -24.44 -9.74
C TYR A 169 -4.10 -24.39 -8.37
N GLN A 170 -3.34 -24.02 -7.33
CA GLN A 170 -3.80 -24.01 -5.94
C GLN A 170 -4.20 -22.61 -5.44
N GLY A 171 -4.20 -21.59 -6.31
CA GLY A 171 -4.65 -20.24 -5.99
C GLY A 171 -6.11 -20.01 -6.40
N THR A 172 -6.73 -18.97 -5.84
CA THR A 172 -8.04 -18.46 -6.28
C THR A 172 -7.83 -17.04 -6.78
N LEU A 173 -8.34 -16.70 -7.97
CA LEU A 173 -8.14 -15.37 -8.56
C LEU A 173 -9.15 -14.33 -8.01
N ALA A 174 -9.48 -14.40 -6.72
CA ALA A 174 -10.54 -13.62 -6.06
C ALA A 174 -9.98 -12.58 -5.11
N ASN A 175 -10.80 -11.57 -4.81
CA ASN A 175 -10.57 -10.61 -3.74
C ASN A 175 -11.47 -10.91 -2.53
N PHE A 176 -10.99 -10.61 -1.33
CA PHE A 176 -11.79 -10.72 -0.11
C PHE A 176 -12.63 -9.46 0.09
N PHE A 177 -13.95 -9.61 0.30
CA PHE A 177 -14.85 -8.52 0.68
C PHE A 177 -15.40 -8.75 2.08
N VAL A 178 -14.90 -7.98 3.05
CA VAL A 178 -15.40 -8.01 4.41
C VAL A 178 -16.83 -7.46 4.44
N THR A 179 -17.78 -8.29 4.82
CA THR A 179 -19.22 -7.99 4.85
C THR A 179 -19.77 -7.81 6.26
N SER A 180 -18.93 -7.97 7.30
CA SER A 180 -19.33 -7.85 8.70
C SER A 180 -18.32 -7.04 9.50
N THR A 181 -18.81 -6.24 10.46
CA THR A 181 -17.95 -5.54 11.43
C THR A 181 -17.60 -6.41 12.65
N SER A 182 -18.05 -7.66 12.69
CA SER A 182 -17.76 -8.59 13.78
C SER A 182 -16.30 -9.06 13.74
N ASP A 183 -15.75 -9.39 14.89
CA ASP A 183 -14.40 -9.96 15.03
C ASP A 183 -14.48 -11.41 15.56
N VAL A 184 -15.11 -12.25 14.75
CA VAL A 184 -15.36 -13.68 15.04
C VAL A 184 -14.86 -14.49 13.85
N VAL A 185 -14.42 -15.72 14.08
CA VAL A 185 -14.10 -16.68 13.03
C VAL A 185 -15.17 -17.76 13.05
N ASP A 186 -16.09 -17.70 12.08
CA ASP A 186 -17.16 -18.68 11.85
C ASP A 186 -17.48 -18.79 10.34
N ALA A 187 -16.76 -19.69 9.67
CA ALA A 187 -16.89 -19.90 8.22
C ALA A 187 -18.29 -20.36 7.74
N ASN A 188 -19.26 -20.58 8.62
CA ASN A 188 -20.59 -21.11 8.28
C ASN A 188 -21.74 -20.10 8.46
N ASP A 189 -21.45 -18.84 8.81
CA ASP A 189 -22.48 -17.83 9.06
C ASP A 189 -22.87 -17.01 7.81
N GLY A 190 -22.17 -17.24 6.69
CA GLY A 190 -22.43 -16.58 5.41
C GLY A 190 -21.99 -15.12 5.35
N VAL A 191 -21.18 -14.65 6.32
CA VAL A 191 -20.48 -13.37 6.25
C VAL A 191 -18.96 -13.60 6.24
N LEU A 192 -18.22 -12.58 5.80
CA LEU A 192 -16.76 -12.57 5.88
C LEU A 192 -16.34 -11.43 6.80
N THR A 193 -15.70 -11.77 7.91
CA THR A 193 -15.06 -10.80 8.80
C THR A 193 -13.65 -10.48 8.33
N LEU A 194 -13.08 -9.37 8.84
CA LEU A 194 -11.69 -9.03 8.56
C LEU A 194 -10.71 -10.10 9.07
N ARG A 195 -11.01 -10.73 10.22
CA ARG A 195 -10.15 -11.77 10.79
C ARG A 195 -10.13 -13.02 9.92
N GLU A 196 -11.28 -13.43 9.39
CA GLU A 196 -11.34 -14.55 8.44
C GLU A 196 -10.59 -14.23 7.16
N ALA A 197 -10.84 -13.06 6.56
CA ALA A 197 -10.15 -12.64 5.34
C ALA A 197 -8.61 -12.66 5.52
N ILE A 198 -8.11 -12.15 6.64
CA ILE A 198 -6.67 -12.19 6.96
C ILE A 198 -6.18 -13.62 7.20
N ASN A 199 -6.94 -14.44 7.91
CA ASN A 199 -6.57 -15.84 8.16
C ASN A 199 -6.46 -16.64 6.87
N GLU A 200 -7.41 -16.46 5.95
CA GLU A 200 -7.38 -17.08 4.62
C GLU A 200 -6.19 -16.57 3.80
N ALA A 201 -6.00 -15.25 3.69
CA ALA A 201 -4.86 -14.65 2.99
C ALA A 201 -3.50 -15.13 3.52
N ASN A 202 -3.40 -15.36 4.84
CA ASN A 202 -2.17 -15.89 5.44
C ASN A 202 -1.82 -17.31 4.97
N THR A 203 -2.76 -18.06 4.39
CA THR A 203 -2.53 -19.41 3.86
C THR A 203 -2.26 -19.43 2.36
N GLN A 204 -2.54 -18.33 1.66
CA GLN A 204 -2.42 -18.23 0.21
C GLN A 204 -1.03 -17.70 -0.17
N ALA A 205 -0.50 -18.16 -1.31
CA ALA A 205 0.70 -17.59 -1.91
C ALA A 205 0.33 -16.34 -2.71
N GLY A 206 1.30 -15.49 -3.06
CA GLY A 206 1.06 -14.29 -3.87
C GLY A 206 0.64 -13.07 -3.04
N THR A 207 -0.15 -12.18 -3.65
CA THR A 207 -0.60 -10.93 -3.04
C THR A 207 -2.11 -10.88 -3.00
N ASP A 208 -2.66 -10.97 -1.79
CA ASP A 208 -4.09 -10.90 -1.57
C ASP A 208 -4.58 -9.47 -1.34
N ASN A 209 -5.87 -9.24 -1.59
CA ASN A 209 -6.49 -7.93 -1.44
C ASN A 209 -7.78 -8.05 -0.65
N ILE A 210 -7.91 -7.21 0.37
CA ILE A 210 -9.08 -7.11 1.24
C ILE A 210 -9.76 -5.76 1.03
N PHE A 211 -11.05 -5.79 0.74
CA PHE A 211 -11.97 -4.66 0.62
C PHE A 211 -13.10 -4.77 1.65
N PHE A 212 -13.91 -3.72 1.80
CA PHE A 212 -15.00 -3.68 2.78
C PHE A 212 -16.31 -3.25 2.14
N SER A 213 -17.34 -4.08 2.30
CA SER A 213 -18.74 -3.73 1.99
C SER A 213 -19.45 -3.08 3.19
N VAL A 214 -18.72 -2.89 4.29
CA VAL A 214 -19.22 -2.32 5.54
C VAL A 214 -18.46 -1.06 5.94
N ASN A 215 -19.15 -0.20 6.69
CA ASN A 215 -18.58 0.94 7.39
C ASN A 215 -18.81 0.77 8.90
N GLY A 216 -18.15 1.59 9.70
CA GLY A 216 -18.26 1.58 11.16
C GLY A 216 -16.98 1.07 11.82
N THR A 217 -17.13 0.46 12.99
CA THR A 217 -16.00 0.01 13.80
C THR A 217 -15.97 -1.51 13.87
N ILE A 218 -14.88 -2.11 13.40
CA ILE A 218 -14.49 -3.48 13.71
C ILE A 218 -13.75 -3.44 15.05
N THR A 219 -14.41 -3.88 16.12
CA THR A 219 -13.82 -3.93 17.46
C THR A 219 -13.20 -5.30 17.70
N LEU A 220 -11.89 -5.34 17.90
CA LEU A 220 -11.15 -6.58 18.07
C LEU A 220 -11.45 -7.22 19.44
N THR A 221 -11.98 -8.43 19.39
CA THR A 221 -12.27 -9.31 20.52
C THR A 221 -11.40 -10.57 20.51
N GLY A 222 -10.91 -10.99 19.35
CA GLY A 222 -10.10 -12.19 19.13
C GLY A 222 -8.58 -11.98 19.26
N GLY A 223 -8.13 -10.85 19.79
CA GLY A 223 -6.71 -10.49 19.85
C GLY A 223 -6.25 -9.64 18.67
N GLU A 224 -4.94 -9.54 18.45
CA GLU A 224 -4.37 -8.81 17.30
C GLU A 224 -4.68 -9.49 15.97
N LEU A 225 -4.60 -8.73 14.88
CA LEU A 225 -4.65 -9.24 13.51
C LEU A 225 -3.21 -9.48 13.03
N ALA A 226 -2.79 -10.75 13.02
CA ALA A 226 -1.47 -11.14 12.54
C ALA A 226 -1.47 -11.29 11.01
N ILE A 227 -0.57 -10.59 10.33
CA ILE A 227 -0.33 -10.72 8.89
C ILE A 227 1.06 -11.34 8.72
N SER A 228 1.11 -12.65 8.49
CA SER A 228 2.32 -13.47 8.58
C SER A 228 2.54 -14.42 7.41
N GLY A 229 1.57 -14.54 6.50
CA GLY A 229 1.70 -15.34 5.28
C GLY A 229 2.39 -14.56 4.18
N SER A 230 1.66 -14.32 3.08
CA SER A 230 2.18 -13.67 1.88
C SER A 230 1.93 -12.15 1.88
N ASN A 231 2.08 -11.52 0.72
CA ASN A 231 1.83 -10.08 0.61
C ASN A 231 0.33 -9.82 0.78
N LEU A 232 -0.03 -8.70 1.40
CA LEU A 232 -1.43 -8.39 1.67
C LEU A 232 -1.70 -6.90 1.55
N ASN A 233 -2.72 -6.55 0.77
CA ASN A 233 -3.22 -5.19 0.68
C ASN A 233 -4.60 -5.10 1.33
N ILE A 234 -4.80 -4.11 2.19
CA ILE A 234 -6.08 -3.85 2.86
C ILE A 234 -6.53 -2.43 2.52
N TYR A 235 -7.63 -2.34 1.78
CA TYR A 235 -8.22 -1.09 1.30
C TYR A 235 -9.50 -0.78 2.07
N GLY A 236 -9.40 0.09 3.06
CA GLY A 236 -10.56 0.66 3.73
C GLY A 236 -11.34 1.62 2.85
N ASN A 237 -12.61 1.84 3.20
CA ASN A 237 -13.51 2.77 2.52
C ASN A 237 -13.16 4.26 2.76
N GLY A 238 -12.04 4.53 3.44
CA GLY A 238 -11.59 5.84 3.88
C GLY A 238 -11.56 5.95 5.40
N ALA A 239 -10.57 6.65 5.95
CA ALA A 239 -10.33 6.69 7.39
C ALA A 239 -11.52 7.25 8.21
N SER A 240 -12.40 8.06 7.60
CA SER A 240 -13.62 8.56 8.25
C SER A 240 -14.76 7.54 8.32
N PHE A 241 -14.68 6.45 7.56
CA PHE A 241 -15.77 5.48 7.39
C PHE A 241 -15.50 4.15 8.09
N LEU A 242 -14.23 3.72 8.17
CA LEU A 242 -13.88 2.41 8.71
C LEU A 242 -12.80 2.52 9.77
N THR A 243 -13.13 2.03 10.97
CA THR A 243 -12.22 1.93 12.11
C THR A 243 -11.96 0.47 12.44
N ILE A 244 -10.68 0.09 12.52
CA ILE A 244 -10.24 -1.17 13.13
C ILE A 244 -9.72 -0.83 14.52
N SER A 245 -10.42 -1.29 15.56
CA SER A 245 -10.15 -0.90 16.93
C SER A 245 -9.62 -2.04 17.79
N GLY A 246 -8.46 -1.85 18.42
CA GLY A 246 -7.88 -2.81 19.37
C GLY A 246 -8.63 -2.90 20.72
N ASN A 247 -9.77 -2.21 20.85
CA ASN A 247 -10.65 -2.24 22.01
C ASN A 247 -9.99 -1.87 23.35
N ASN A 248 -8.91 -1.09 23.31
CA ASN A 248 -8.05 -0.76 24.46
C ASN A 248 -7.43 -1.98 25.16
N THR A 249 -7.42 -3.15 24.50
CA THR A 249 -6.93 -4.40 25.09
C THR A 249 -5.93 -5.13 24.22
N ASN A 250 -5.96 -4.90 22.91
CA ASN A 250 -5.17 -5.61 21.93
C ASN A 250 -4.33 -4.65 21.10
N ARG A 251 -3.15 -5.10 20.66
CA ARG A 251 -2.52 -4.56 19.46
C ARG A 251 -3.50 -4.70 18.29
N VAL A 252 -3.52 -3.75 17.35
CA VAL A 252 -4.41 -3.87 16.18
C VAL A 252 -3.82 -4.81 15.15
N PHE A 253 -2.62 -4.51 14.62
CA PHE A 253 -1.95 -5.35 13.63
C PHE A 253 -0.54 -5.77 14.05
N ASN A 254 -0.14 -6.97 13.67
CA ASN A 254 1.23 -7.46 13.75
C ASN A 254 1.71 -7.87 12.36
N ILE A 255 2.70 -7.16 11.83
CA ILE A 255 3.17 -7.31 10.44
C ILE A 255 4.46 -8.12 10.41
N GLY A 256 4.33 -9.36 9.99
CA GLY A 256 5.41 -10.35 9.85
C GLY A 256 5.61 -10.89 8.43
N SER A 257 4.82 -10.48 7.43
CA SER A 257 4.95 -10.92 6.02
C SER A 257 5.74 -9.95 5.12
N SER A 258 6.08 -10.34 3.89
CA SER A 258 7.04 -9.62 3.03
C SER A 258 6.62 -8.19 2.66
N ASN A 259 5.42 -7.96 2.11
CA ASN A 259 4.92 -6.62 1.77
C ASN A 259 3.46 -6.46 2.18
N VAL A 260 3.15 -5.42 2.96
CA VAL A 260 1.79 -5.08 3.37
C VAL A 260 1.45 -3.64 3.00
N LEU A 261 0.27 -3.42 2.42
CA LEU A 261 -0.32 -2.11 2.20
C LEU A 261 -1.56 -1.95 3.09
N LEU A 262 -1.60 -0.88 3.87
CA LEU A 262 -2.81 -0.43 4.57
C LEU A 262 -3.22 0.93 4.00
N SER A 263 -4.43 1.01 3.43
CA SER A 263 -4.92 2.21 2.78
C SER A 263 -6.30 2.59 3.30
N GLY A 264 -6.51 3.86 3.66
CA GLY A 264 -7.85 4.39 3.94
C GLY A 264 -8.54 3.82 5.19
N LEU A 265 -7.79 3.52 6.25
CA LEU A 265 -8.30 2.96 7.50
C LEU A 265 -8.09 3.92 8.68
N THR A 266 -8.97 3.87 9.69
CA THR A 266 -8.61 4.30 11.04
C THR A 266 -8.16 3.10 11.87
N ILE A 267 -6.94 3.14 12.40
CA ILE A 267 -6.38 2.19 13.37
C ILE A 267 -6.43 2.83 14.74
N ALA A 268 -7.29 2.34 15.64
CA ALA A 268 -7.61 3.07 16.87
C ALA A 268 -7.65 2.22 18.14
N ASN A 269 -7.40 2.86 19.28
CA ASN A 269 -7.53 2.27 20.60
C ASN A 269 -6.78 0.93 20.74
N GLY A 270 -5.68 0.77 19.98
CA GLY A 270 -4.76 -0.33 20.16
C GLY A 270 -4.01 -0.19 21.47
N ARG A 271 -3.83 -1.28 22.21
CA ARG A 271 -3.09 -1.27 23.47
C ARG A 271 -2.23 -2.50 23.63
N VAL A 272 -0.97 -2.27 23.97
CA VAL A 272 -0.08 -3.30 24.50
C VAL A 272 0.35 -2.97 25.92
N ALA A 273 0.15 -3.92 26.83
CA ALA A 273 0.51 -3.80 28.24
C ALA A 273 1.56 -4.87 28.59
N GLY A 274 2.64 -4.49 29.28
CA GLY A 274 3.67 -5.42 29.75
C GLY A 274 5.03 -5.34 29.05
N ALA A 275 6.03 -5.99 29.66
CA ALA A 275 7.41 -5.95 29.22
C ALA A 275 7.64 -6.97 28.08
N GLY A 276 7.68 -6.49 26.84
CA GLY A 276 8.01 -7.31 25.66
C GLY A 276 7.13 -7.05 24.45
N ASP A 277 6.00 -6.37 24.65
CA ASP A 277 5.12 -5.95 23.57
C ASP A 277 5.24 -4.46 23.28
N ASP A 278 5.47 -4.15 22.01
CA ASP A 278 5.58 -2.80 21.45
C ASP A 278 4.52 -2.61 20.35
N GLY A 279 4.26 -1.35 19.97
CA GLY A 279 3.34 -1.05 18.87
C GLY A 279 1.88 -1.20 19.29
N GLY A 280 1.30 -0.17 19.92
CA GLY A 280 -0.10 -0.20 20.37
C GLY A 280 -1.06 -0.38 19.21
N GLY A 281 -0.89 0.39 18.13
CA GLY A 281 -1.61 0.19 16.88
C GLY A 281 -0.99 -0.96 16.08
N ILE A 282 0.27 -0.81 15.69
CA ILE A 282 0.97 -1.75 14.82
C ILE A 282 2.36 -2.07 15.33
N ARG A 283 2.75 -3.35 15.28
CA ARG A 283 4.15 -3.77 15.30
C ARG A 283 4.56 -4.18 13.90
N ASN A 284 5.61 -3.57 13.35
CA ASN A 284 6.14 -3.86 12.03
C ASN A 284 7.56 -4.43 12.08
N THR A 285 7.74 -5.66 11.60
CA THR A 285 9.05 -6.30 11.42
C THR A 285 9.43 -6.54 9.95
N SER A 286 8.61 -6.07 9.00
CA SER A 286 8.79 -6.33 7.56
C SER A 286 8.58 -5.04 6.72
N ASN A 287 8.11 -5.14 5.46
CA ASN A 287 7.80 -3.97 4.64
C ASN A 287 6.32 -3.59 4.79
N LEU A 288 6.06 -2.41 5.35
CA LEU A 288 4.73 -1.86 5.56
C LEU A 288 4.61 -0.50 4.86
N THR A 289 3.61 -0.37 4.01
CA THR A 289 3.15 0.93 3.48
C THR A 289 1.82 1.28 4.12
N VAL A 290 1.75 2.48 4.68
CA VAL A 290 0.52 3.05 5.22
C VAL A 290 0.20 4.35 4.50
N GLN A 291 -1.00 4.42 3.90
CA GLN A 291 -1.43 5.60 3.17
C GLN A 291 -2.88 5.99 3.46
N PHE A 292 -3.16 7.30 3.54
CA PHE A 292 -4.51 7.81 3.79
C PHE A 292 -5.16 7.26 5.08
N CYS A 293 -4.34 6.83 6.05
CA CYS A 293 -4.82 6.22 7.28
C CYS A 293 -4.80 7.22 8.45
N THR A 294 -5.56 6.90 9.49
CA THR A 294 -5.52 7.60 10.78
C THR A 294 -5.14 6.63 11.88
N PHE A 295 -4.13 6.95 12.68
CA PHE A 295 -3.79 6.27 13.93
C PHE A 295 -4.27 7.13 15.09
N SER A 296 -5.23 6.63 15.88
CA SER A 296 -5.82 7.41 16.97
C SER A 296 -5.88 6.68 18.30
N SER A 297 -5.44 7.35 19.35
CA SER A 297 -5.56 6.86 20.74
C SER A 297 -4.96 5.48 20.97
N ASN A 298 -3.93 5.11 20.19
CA ASN A 298 -3.20 3.87 20.41
C ASN A 298 -2.14 4.07 21.50
N SER A 299 -1.91 3.04 22.31
CA SER A 299 -1.05 3.13 23.49
C SER A 299 -0.14 1.93 23.67
N ALA A 300 1.09 2.18 24.13
CA ALA A 300 2.05 1.15 24.48
C ALA A 300 2.72 1.45 25.82
N ASP A 301 2.87 0.44 26.68
CA ASP A 301 3.58 0.61 27.95
C ASP A 301 5.06 0.94 27.76
N ARG A 302 5.63 0.63 26.59
CA ARG A 302 7.04 0.86 26.28
C ARG A 302 7.22 1.72 25.04
N PHE A 303 7.03 1.15 23.86
CA PHE A 303 7.48 1.77 22.64
C PHE A 303 6.43 1.77 21.53
N GLY A 304 6.35 2.87 20.79
CA GLY A 304 5.50 2.98 19.61
C GLY A 304 4.02 2.95 19.97
N GLY A 305 3.47 4.06 20.45
CA GLY A 305 2.05 4.13 20.80
C GLY A 305 1.17 3.83 19.59
N GLY A 306 1.42 4.54 18.48
CA GLY A 306 0.82 4.24 17.17
C GLY A 306 1.49 3.04 16.51
N ILE A 307 2.76 3.18 16.13
CA ILE A 307 3.51 2.13 15.45
C ILE A 307 4.87 1.91 16.11
N ASP A 308 5.22 0.66 16.28
CA ASP A 308 6.60 0.24 16.48
C ASP A 308 7.20 -0.32 15.18
N ASN A 309 8.25 0.33 14.66
CA ASN A 309 8.91 -0.06 13.42
C ASN A 309 10.31 -0.63 13.65
N GLU A 310 10.47 -1.92 13.38
CA GLU A 310 11.75 -2.64 13.31
C GLU A 310 12.11 -3.04 11.86
N GLY A 311 11.17 -2.94 10.92
CA GLY A 311 11.37 -3.20 9.49
C GLY A 311 11.45 -1.92 8.64
N ASN A 312 10.88 -1.97 7.44
CA ASN A 312 10.76 -0.84 6.52
C ASN A 312 9.32 -0.30 6.55
N LEU A 313 9.18 0.99 6.87
CA LEU A 313 7.88 1.65 6.97
C LEU A 313 7.83 2.88 6.07
N THR A 314 6.85 2.90 5.17
CA THR A 314 6.47 4.09 4.40
C THR A 314 5.14 4.61 4.91
N VAL A 315 5.09 5.89 5.29
CA VAL A 315 3.89 6.59 5.72
C VAL A 315 3.61 7.75 4.76
N ASN A 316 2.47 7.72 4.09
CA ASN A 316 2.05 8.78 3.16
C ASN A 316 0.67 9.31 3.53
N ARG A 317 0.48 10.63 3.50
CA ARG A 317 -0.85 11.27 3.64
C ARG A 317 -1.69 10.72 4.80
N SER A 318 -1.04 10.43 5.93
CA SER A 318 -1.67 9.79 7.09
C SER A 318 -1.62 10.70 8.31
N SER A 319 -2.48 10.43 9.30
CA SER A 319 -2.58 11.20 10.54
C SER A 319 -2.30 10.32 11.75
N PHE A 320 -1.49 10.80 12.69
CA PHE A 320 -1.21 10.18 13.98
C PHE A 320 -1.68 11.14 15.06
N SER A 321 -2.75 10.79 15.76
CA SER A 321 -3.38 11.65 16.75
C SER A 321 -3.52 10.99 18.12
N ASN A 322 -3.09 11.67 19.18
CA ASN A 322 -3.29 11.24 20.57
C ASN A 322 -2.75 9.82 20.87
N ASN A 323 -1.70 9.38 20.17
CA ASN A 323 -1.06 8.11 20.47
C ASN A 323 -0.01 8.31 21.57
N SER A 324 0.17 7.31 22.43
CA SER A 324 1.02 7.44 23.62
C SER A 324 1.92 6.25 23.88
N ALA A 325 3.17 6.49 24.28
CA ALA A 325 4.06 5.44 24.78
C ALA A 325 4.78 5.90 26.06
N ASN A 326 4.89 5.08 27.10
CA ASN A 326 5.53 5.58 28.34
C ASN A 326 7.01 5.90 28.15
N PHE A 327 7.71 5.22 27.24
CA PHE A 327 9.13 5.43 27.00
C PHE A 327 9.39 6.18 25.71
N PHE A 328 9.19 5.58 24.54
CA PHE A 328 9.68 6.17 23.27
C PHE A 328 8.67 6.08 22.14
N GLY A 329 8.52 7.18 21.40
CA GLY A 329 7.71 7.24 20.18
C GLY A 329 6.22 7.17 20.47
N GLY A 330 5.61 8.29 20.80
CA GLY A 330 4.16 8.35 21.06
C GLY A 330 3.37 8.01 19.80
N GLY A 331 3.70 8.67 18.69
CA GLY A 331 3.24 8.27 17.36
C GLY A 331 4.00 7.04 16.86
N ILE A 332 5.31 7.17 16.62
CA ILE A 332 6.13 6.08 16.07
C ILE A 332 7.46 5.94 16.81
N ARG A 333 7.84 4.71 17.20
CA ARG A 333 9.24 4.35 17.47
C ARG A 333 9.84 3.77 16.19
N ASN A 334 10.99 4.27 15.77
CA ASN A 334 11.75 3.72 14.65
C ASN A 334 13.10 3.12 15.09
N ARG A 335 13.33 1.86 14.69
CA ARG A 335 14.63 1.17 14.74
C ARG A 335 15.11 0.71 13.36
N GLY A 336 14.21 0.57 12.39
CA GLY A 336 14.52 0.22 11.00
C GLY A 336 14.59 1.44 10.09
N ILE A 337 13.95 1.36 8.91
CA ILE A 337 13.86 2.45 7.95
C ILE A 337 12.44 3.04 7.98
N LEU A 338 12.34 4.35 8.13
CA LEU A 338 11.08 5.08 8.14
C LEU A 338 11.12 6.24 7.15
N THR A 339 10.21 6.21 6.18
CA THR A 339 9.94 7.33 5.26
C THR A 339 8.55 7.88 5.53
N VAL A 340 8.45 9.18 5.79
CA VAL A 340 7.20 9.88 6.08
C VAL A 340 7.02 11.03 5.11
N SER A 341 5.85 11.13 4.51
CA SER A 341 5.53 12.19 3.55
C SER A 341 4.10 12.70 3.70
N SER A 342 3.93 14.02 3.58
CA SER A 342 2.62 14.69 3.57
C SER A 342 1.69 14.26 4.72
N SER A 343 2.25 13.98 5.89
CA SER A 343 1.53 13.38 7.02
C SER A 343 1.47 14.32 8.22
N SER A 344 0.61 14.03 9.19
CA SER A 344 0.43 14.83 10.40
C SER A 344 0.61 14.00 11.66
N PHE A 345 1.35 14.53 12.63
CA PHE A 345 1.53 13.98 13.98
C PHE A 345 1.05 15.02 14.97
N SER A 346 -0.07 14.76 15.64
CA SER A 346 -0.72 15.71 16.54
C SER A 346 -1.05 15.13 17.92
N GLY A 347 -0.73 15.86 18.99
CA GLY A 347 -1.15 15.47 20.34
C GLY A 347 -0.57 14.14 20.84
N ASN A 348 0.47 13.60 20.19
CA ASN A 348 1.08 12.35 20.62
C ASN A 348 2.04 12.59 21.80
N SER A 349 2.20 11.59 22.67
CA SER A 349 2.98 11.75 23.91
C SER A 349 3.93 10.60 24.20
N ALA A 350 5.17 10.87 24.62
CA ALA A 350 6.07 9.84 25.12
C ALA A 350 7.14 10.32 26.12
N GLY A 351 7.93 9.40 26.69
CA GLY A 351 9.15 9.78 27.42
C GLY A 351 10.15 10.53 26.51
N ALA A 352 10.38 10.07 25.29
CA ALA A 352 11.07 10.85 24.26
C ALA A 352 10.45 10.65 22.87
N GLY A 353 10.45 11.70 22.05
CA GLY A 353 9.86 11.67 20.71
C GLY A 353 8.35 11.53 20.78
N GLY A 354 7.65 12.59 21.18
CA GLY A 354 6.19 12.56 21.31
C GLY A 354 5.52 12.18 19.99
N GLY A 355 5.91 12.84 18.89
CA GLY A 355 5.54 12.41 17.54
C GLY A 355 6.32 11.18 17.09
N VAL A 356 7.63 11.33 16.91
CA VAL A 356 8.52 10.26 16.42
C VAL A 356 9.79 10.16 17.28
N TYR A 357 10.16 8.93 17.62
CA TYR A 357 11.46 8.62 18.20
C TYR A 357 12.28 7.77 17.24
N ASN A 358 13.37 8.31 16.72
CA ASN A 358 14.36 7.58 15.93
C ASN A 358 15.50 7.13 16.84
N LEU A 359 15.67 5.81 17.01
CA LEU A 359 16.78 5.22 17.75
C LEU A 359 17.99 5.09 16.81
N ILE A 360 18.38 3.87 16.44
CA ILE A 360 19.50 3.58 15.53
C ILE A 360 19.10 3.61 14.04
N GLY A 361 17.83 3.89 13.77
CA GLY A 361 17.25 3.77 12.44
C GLY A 361 17.53 4.94 11.50
N SER A 362 17.04 4.80 10.28
CA SER A 362 16.99 5.88 9.29
C SER A 362 15.59 6.48 9.26
N LEU A 363 15.49 7.80 9.35
CA LEU A 363 14.26 8.57 9.28
C LEU A 363 14.36 9.60 8.15
N THR A 364 13.46 9.56 7.19
CA THR A 364 13.26 10.63 6.20
C THR A 364 11.86 11.20 6.35
N VAL A 365 11.73 12.52 6.51
CA VAL A 365 10.43 13.17 6.65
C VAL A 365 10.33 14.37 5.73
N THR A 366 9.30 14.38 4.88
CA THR A 366 9.09 15.44 3.89
C THR A 366 7.68 16.02 3.97
N GLY A 367 7.54 17.34 3.94
CA GLY A 367 6.24 18.01 3.76
C GLY A 367 5.20 17.69 4.84
N SER A 368 5.64 17.38 6.07
CA SER A 368 4.79 16.86 7.14
C SER A 368 4.68 17.82 8.33
N TYR A 369 3.68 17.58 9.18
CA TYR A 369 3.34 18.44 10.32
C TYR A 369 3.52 17.68 11.63
N PHE A 370 4.20 18.31 12.60
CA PHE A 370 4.33 17.83 13.98
C PHE A 370 3.82 18.92 14.91
N LEU A 371 2.63 18.71 15.47
CA LEU A 371 1.87 19.72 16.20
C LEU A 371 1.49 19.23 17.60
N ASN A 372 1.69 20.05 18.63
CA ASN A 372 1.18 19.75 19.98
C ASN A 372 1.63 18.39 20.56
N ASN A 373 2.74 17.82 20.08
CA ASN A 373 3.26 16.59 20.63
C ASN A 373 4.07 16.88 21.91
N GLN A 374 4.06 15.94 22.84
CA GLN A 374 4.59 16.14 24.19
C GLN A 374 5.61 15.06 24.56
N ALA A 375 6.74 15.44 25.13
CA ALA A 375 7.69 14.46 25.66
C ALA A 375 8.51 14.96 26.85
N THR A 376 9.40 14.12 27.39
CA THR A 376 10.48 14.60 28.26
C THR A 376 11.58 15.25 27.43
N ASP A 377 12.04 14.57 26.38
CA ASP A 377 12.99 15.10 25.40
C ASP A 377 12.43 14.93 23.98
N GLY A 378 12.48 15.96 23.13
CA GLY A 378 11.99 15.86 21.74
C GLY A 378 10.48 15.77 21.66
N GLY A 379 9.76 16.86 21.97
CA GLY A 379 8.29 16.86 21.95
C GLY A 379 7.75 16.43 20.58
N GLY A 380 8.25 17.03 19.50
CA GLY A 380 7.96 16.59 18.14
C GLY A 380 8.74 15.35 17.75
N ILE A 381 10.06 15.48 17.65
CA ILE A 381 10.96 14.43 17.16
C ILE A 381 12.16 14.27 18.11
N ALA A 382 12.54 13.03 18.40
CA ALA A 382 13.81 12.72 19.07
C ALA A 382 14.66 11.77 18.22
N ASN A 383 15.96 12.04 18.10
CA ASN A 383 16.92 11.23 17.34
C ASN A 383 18.13 10.87 18.23
N ARG A 384 18.38 9.59 18.52
CA ARG A 384 19.42 9.21 19.51
C ARG A 384 20.26 8.00 19.14
N PHE A 385 21.42 7.83 19.77
CA PHE A 385 22.21 6.58 19.73
C PHE A 385 22.65 6.10 18.33
N GLY A 386 22.91 7.03 17.41
CA GLY A 386 23.41 6.74 16.07
C GLY A 386 22.37 6.84 14.96
N GLY A 387 21.10 7.14 15.29
CA GLY A 387 20.07 7.38 14.28
C GLY A 387 20.40 8.52 13.35
N THR A 388 19.96 8.38 12.10
CA THR A 388 20.06 9.42 11.08
C THR A 388 18.66 9.91 10.71
N SER A 389 18.43 11.22 10.82
CA SER A 389 17.19 11.86 10.42
C SER A 389 17.44 12.90 9.33
N THR A 390 16.65 12.85 8.25
CA THR A 390 16.63 13.87 7.19
C THR A 390 15.23 14.48 7.14
N LEU A 391 15.13 15.77 7.47
CA LEU A 391 13.87 16.49 7.58
C LEU A 391 13.83 17.61 6.54
N ILE A 392 12.85 17.55 5.63
CA ILE A 392 12.72 18.47 4.49
C ILE A 392 11.32 19.10 4.47
N ALA A 393 11.24 20.43 4.42
CA ALA A 393 9.98 21.15 4.20
C ALA A 393 8.87 20.81 5.22
N ASN A 394 9.23 20.56 6.48
CA ASN A 394 8.27 20.22 7.54
C ASN A 394 7.88 21.43 8.38
N VAL A 395 6.73 21.33 9.05
CA VAL A 395 6.30 22.27 10.09
C VAL A 395 6.31 21.53 11.43
N ILE A 396 7.20 21.94 12.33
CA ILE A 396 7.37 21.37 13.67
C ILE A 396 7.09 22.48 14.68
N SER A 397 5.86 22.55 15.16
CA SER A 397 5.42 23.66 16.00
C SER A 397 4.51 23.26 17.15
N GLN A 398 4.47 24.10 18.19
CA GLN A 398 3.63 23.90 19.38
C GLN A 398 3.92 22.59 20.12
N ASN A 399 5.05 21.94 19.86
CA ASN A 399 5.45 20.76 20.61
C ASN A 399 6.10 21.18 21.93
N SER A 400 5.97 20.34 22.95
CA SER A 400 6.50 20.63 24.29
C SER A 400 7.38 19.51 24.81
N ALA A 401 8.54 19.85 25.37
CA ALA A 401 9.39 18.95 26.12
C ALA A 401 9.55 19.44 27.57
N THR A 402 9.50 18.55 28.55
CA THR A 402 9.72 18.93 29.95
C THR A 402 11.20 19.09 30.31
N ASN A 403 12.12 18.73 29.41
CA ASN A 403 13.56 18.87 29.59
C ASN A 403 14.24 19.59 28.41
N ARG A 404 14.37 18.94 27.24
CA ARG A 404 15.13 19.48 26.10
C ARG A 404 14.43 19.28 24.76
N GLY A 405 14.61 20.21 23.83
CA GLY A 405 14.21 20.01 22.43
C GLY A 405 12.69 19.90 22.29
N GLY A 406 11.95 20.97 22.55
CA GLY A 406 10.48 20.95 22.43
C GLY A 406 10.04 20.52 21.03
N GLY A 407 10.64 21.10 19.99
CA GLY A 407 10.46 20.65 18.61
C GLY A 407 11.27 19.38 18.32
N ILE A 408 12.60 19.51 18.28
CA ILE A 408 13.52 18.42 17.97
C ILE A 408 14.58 18.28 19.05
N PHE A 409 14.85 17.05 19.45
CA PHE A 409 15.99 16.67 20.30
C PHE A 409 16.91 15.69 19.55
N THR A 410 18.22 15.92 19.58
CA THR A 410 19.21 14.94 19.11
C THR A 410 20.36 14.74 20.10
N ASP A 411 20.77 13.48 20.26
CA ASP A 411 21.89 13.09 21.14
C ASP A 411 22.61 11.86 20.60
N ALA A 412 23.91 12.00 20.30
CA ALA A 412 24.71 10.97 19.65
C ALA A 412 24.11 10.43 18.33
N GLY A 413 23.34 11.23 17.60
CA GLY A 413 22.80 10.90 16.27
C GLY A 413 22.92 12.09 15.31
N THR A 414 22.64 11.86 14.03
CA THR A 414 22.79 12.86 12.96
C THR A 414 21.43 13.35 12.49
N VAL A 415 21.25 14.67 12.40
CA VAL A 415 20.01 15.28 11.88
C VAL A 415 20.37 16.28 10.79
N TYR A 416 19.78 16.10 9.61
CA TYR A 416 19.87 16.99 8.46
C TYR A 416 18.58 17.78 8.31
N LEU A 417 18.69 19.11 8.25
CA LEU A 417 17.55 20.01 8.13
C LEU A 417 17.61 20.81 6.81
N GLN A 418 16.50 20.85 6.08
CA GLN A 418 16.30 21.68 4.89
C GLN A 418 14.87 22.21 4.82
N LEU A 419 14.69 23.51 4.56
CA LEU A 419 13.38 24.14 4.34
C LEU A 419 12.35 23.95 5.48
N ASN A 420 12.78 23.61 6.69
CA ASN A 420 11.85 23.37 7.80
C ASN A 420 11.44 24.66 8.50
N ASN A 421 10.22 24.69 9.02
CA ASN A 421 9.79 25.67 10.02
C ASN A 421 9.69 24.98 11.39
N ILE A 422 10.62 25.31 12.28
CA ILE A 422 10.70 24.77 13.64
C ILE A 422 10.53 25.94 14.62
N SER A 423 9.29 26.18 15.05
CA SER A 423 8.97 27.38 15.83
C SER A 423 7.83 27.15 16.81
N SER A 424 7.70 28.05 17.77
CA SER A 424 6.63 28.02 18.78
C SER A 424 6.62 26.75 19.63
N ASN A 425 7.74 26.06 19.74
CA ASN A 425 7.88 24.93 20.64
C ASN A 425 8.31 25.40 22.03
N THR A 426 8.16 24.53 23.03
CA THR A 426 8.47 24.85 24.42
C THR A 426 9.34 23.77 25.06
N ALA A 427 10.43 24.18 25.71
CA ALA A 427 11.23 23.35 26.60
C ALA A 427 12.08 24.25 27.50
N PRO A 428 12.50 23.78 28.68
CA PRO A 428 13.47 24.49 29.51
C PRO A 428 14.78 24.80 28.78
N THR A 429 15.27 23.88 27.95
CA THR A 429 16.51 24.08 27.16
C THR A 429 16.28 23.71 25.69
N GLY A 430 16.68 24.60 24.77
CA GLY A 430 16.51 24.38 23.34
C GLY A 430 15.05 24.15 22.95
N PRO A 431 14.14 25.13 23.17
CA PRO A 431 12.71 24.95 22.95
C PRO A 431 12.36 24.47 21.54
N ASP A 432 12.98 25.02 20.50
CA ASP A 432 12.75 24.57 19.12
C ASP A 432 13.67 23.39 18.75
N LEU A 433 14.95 23.50 19.09
CA LEU A 433 15.96 22.51 18.73
C LEU A 433 16.99 22.33 19.86
N PHE A 434 17.37 21.09 20.12
CA PHE A 434 18.47 20.76 21.02
C PHE A 434 19.41 19.71 20.40
N GLY A 435 20.72 19.92 20.53
CA GLY A 435 21.77 18.99 20.10
C GLY A 435 22.51 19.42 18.82
N ALA A 436 23.41 18.55 18.36
CA ALA A 436 24.19 18.80 17.14
C ALA A 436 23.40 18.42 15.89
N VAL A 437 23.22 19.37 14.98
CA VAL A 437 22.50 19.19 13.72
C VAL A 437 23.36 19.64 12.54
N LEU A 438 22.92 19.31 11.33
CA LEU A 438 23.55 19.72 10.08
C LEU A 438 22.49 20.42 9.22
N SER A 439 22.86 21.54 8.60
CA SER A 439 22.06 22.21 7.57
C SER A 439 22.58 21.77 6.20
N GLY A 440 21.73 21.06 5.46
CA GLY A 440 22.06 20.44 4.17
C GLY A 440 22.65 19.02 4.25
N THR A 441 22.50 18.23 3.19
CA THR A 441 22.99 16.86 3.01
C THR A 441 24.47 16.82 2.60
N SER A 442 25.12 15.67 2.70
CA SER A 442 26.49 15.45 2.20
C SER A 442 26.63 15.47 0.66
N THR A 443 25.60 15.89 -0.07
CA THR A 443 25.57 15.94 -1.54
C THR A 443 25.72 17.38 -2.05
N PRO A 444 26.48 17.61 -3.14
CA PRO A 444 26.61 18.95 -3.75
C PRO A 444 25.26 19.48 -4.24
N GLY A 445 24.85 20.67 -3.76
CA GLY A 445 23.58 21.32 -4.11
C GLY A 445 22.57 21.46 -2.96
N SER A 446 22.89 21.00 -1.76
CA SER A 446 22.01 21.08 -0.59
C SER A 446 22.11 22.45 0.10
N PHE A 447 21.01 23.19 0.10
CA PHE A 447 20.91 24.49 0.76
C PHE A 447 19.99 24.41 1.98
N GLY A 448 20.32 25.18 3.03
CA GLY A 448 19.63 25.26 4.32
C GLY A 448 18.20 25.80 4.23
N PHE A 449 17.99 27.10 4.48
CA PHE A 449 16.67 27.73 4.48
C PHE A 449 15.69 27.24 5.55
N ASN A 450 16.21 26.84 6.72
CA ASN A 450 15.39 26.52 7.87
C ASN A 450 15.01 27.80 8.63
N VAL A 451 13.80 27.84 9.17
CA VAL A 451 13.34 28.87 10.11
C VAL A 451 13.27 28.25 11.50
N ILE A 452 14.06 28.78 12.43
CA ILE A 452 14.09 28.37 13.84
C ILE A 452 13.56 29.53 14.69
N GLY A 453 12.48 29.29 15.44
CA GLY A 453 11.77 30.35 16.19
C GLY A 453 12.49 30.90 17.41
N LYS A 454 13.38 30.12 18.03
CA LYS A 454 14.16 30.48 19.22
C LYS A 454 15.54 29.85 19.14
N GLY A 455 16.57 30.70 19.13
CA GLY A 455 17.96 30.27 19.20
C GLY A 455 18.37 29.63 20.54
N GLY A 456 19.44 28.84 20.51
CA GLY A 456 20.10 28.25 21.68
C GLY A 456 19.79 26.77 21.91
N GLY A 457 20.74 26.04 22.52
CA GLY A 457 20.61 24.61 22.79
C GLY A 457 21.09 23.67 21.67
N PHE A 458 21.48 24.22 20.52
CA PHE A 458 21.93 23.45 19.35
C PHE A 458 23.22 24.00 18.73
N THR A 459 23.88 23.17 17.93
CA THR A 459 25.08 23.52 17.14
C THR A 459 24.94 23.05 15.69
N GLY A 460 25.76 23.60 14.79
CA GLY A 460 25.84 23.18 13.38
C GLY A 460 24.87 23.89 12.42
N ILE A 461 24.04 24.80 12.93
CA ILE A 461 23.29 25.79 12.15
C ILE A 461 23.63 27.19 12.65
N THR A 462 23.86 28.11 11.71
CA THR A 462 24.25 29.50 12.00
C THR A 462 23.29 30.44 11.28
N ASN A 463 22.80 31.46 12.00
CA ASN A 463 21.89 32.45 11.42
C ASN A 463 22.51 33.16 10.21
N GLY A 464 21.78 33.24 9.10
CA GLY A 464 22.22 33.85 7.85
C GLY A 464 23.16 32.99 6.98
N VAL A 465 23.56 31.81 7.45
CA VAL A 465 24.37 30.86 6.66
C VAL A 465 23.43 29.87 5.96
N ASN A 466 23.72 29.52 4.71
CA ASN A 466 22.91 28.61 3.90
C ASN A 466 21.42 29.00 3.79
N GLY A 467 21.08 30.28 4.01
CA GLY A 467 19.71 30.79 4.02
C GLY A 467 18.92 30.51 5.30
N ASP A 468 19.55 29.92 6.33
CA ASP A 468 18.90 29.64 7.60
C ASP A 468 18.60 30.94 8.38
N VAL A 469 17.40 30.99 8.97
CA VAL A 469 16.93 32.10 9.79
C VAL A 469 16.70 31.59 11.21
N ILE A 470 17.49 32.10 12.15
CA ILE A 470 17.30 31.83 13.58
C ILE A 470 16.75 33.11 14.21
N LEU A 471 15.49 33.07 14.61
CA LEU A 471 14.87 34.11 15.38
C LEU A 471 15.46 34.02 16.80
N VAL A 472 16.14 35.08 17.22
CA VAL A 472 16.62 35.22 18.60
C VAL A 472 15.43 35.70 19.41
N PRO A 473 15.16 35.15 20.61
CA PRO A 473 14.04 35.58 21.44
C PRO A 473 14.01 37.09 21.69
#